data_AF-A0A9X3XB85-F1
#
_entry.id   AF-A0A9X3XB85-F1
#
_cell.length_a   1.000
_cell.length_b   1.000
_cell.length_c   1.000
_cell.angle_alpha   90.00
_cell.angle_beta   90.00
_cell.angle_gamma   90.00
#
_symmetry.space_group_name_H-M   'P 1'
#
loop_
_entity.id
_entity.type
_entity.pdbx_description
1 polymer ?
#
loop_
_entity_poly.entity_id
_entity_poly.type
_entity_poly.pdbx_seq_one_letter_code
_entity_poly.pdbx_strand_id
1 'polypeptide(L)'
;MVGIKTLPETTTTATAAIHFRFLAAHIRRNPLTQALVPDVDAFEPRIEATIAEERNLLEAEASAGAAVQFADHDLDDSVDFVSANVDRRSLLGHRLFGDLRPSELKRPILGGQLDIMQTWPEALAESDKAVLRDQAPVVATRAQVGEEAAKEKKTATQNLVNFRTIGTRVKLNQDHNKLRKSLYGKLGEIQHAHKLGAGWAESFFLQESAEELTLSQLDKKIGAASAELDALKKQREALAAQEARIAAQRAQAAQQEKKAKLEALQKLKADLAAQEAALLSELSE
;
A
#
# COMPACT_ATOMS: atom_id res chain seq x y z
N MET A 1 3.89 45.56 7.16
CA MET A 1 2.54 44.96 7.29
C MET A 1 2.73 43.47 7.49
N VAL A 2 2.40 42.96 8.67
CA VAL A 2 2.42 41.52 8.91
C VAL A 2 1.17 40.97 8.21
N GLY A 3 1.35 40.34 7.04
CA GLY A 3 0.25 39.73 6.31
C GLY A 3 -0.29 38.49 7.02
N ILE A 4 -1.51 38.06 6.67
CA ILE A 4 -2.06 36.83 7.23
C ILE A 4 -1.20 35.61 6.88
N LYS A 5 -0.95 34.75 7.85
CA LYS A 5 -0.27 33.46 7.63
C LYS A 5 -1.16 32.56 6.76
N THR A 6 -0.61 32.10 5.65
CA THR A 6 -1.22 31.11 4.76
C THR A 6 -0.89 29.70 5.23
N LEU A 7 -1.81 28.77 5.00
CA LEU A 7 -1.60 27.35 5.25
C LEU A 7 -0.64 26.78 4.20
N PRO A 8 0.44 26.08 4.58
CA PRO A 8 1.23 25.29 3.64
C PRO A 8 0.37 24.27 2.90
N GLU A 9 0.75 23.89 1.67
CA GLU A 9 0.03 22.86 0.91
C GLU A 9 0.06 21.49 1.60
N THR A 10 1.07 21.25 2.43
CA THR A 10 1.25 20.05 3.25
C THR A 10 0.38 20.02 4.51
N THR A 11 -0.40 21.08 4.77
CA THR A 11 -1.30 21.15 5.93
C THR A 11 -2.33 20.02 5.88
N THR A 12 -2.55 19.36 7.02
CA THR A 12 -3.54 18.28 7.12
C THR A 12 -4.97 18.82 6.97
N THR A 13 -5.89 17.98 6.50
CA THR A 13 -7.31 18.36 6.38
C THR A 13 -7.89 18.80 7.72
N ALA A 14 -7.52 18.12 8.81
CA ALA A 14 -7.94 18.47 10.17
C ALA A 14 -7.47 19.87 10.58
N THR A 15 -6.19 20.19 10.36
CA THR A 15 -5.66 21.53 10.64
C THR A 15 -6.36 22.58 9.77
N ALA A 16 -6.52 22.33 8.47
CA ALA A 16 -7.24 23.26 7.59
C ALA A 16 -8.69 23.52 8.07
N ALA A 17 -9.39 22.47 8.52
CA ALA A 17 -10.73 22.57 9.07
C ALA A 17 -10.78 23.39 10.38
N ILE A 18 -9.80 23.22 11.27
CA ILE A 18 -9.70 24.03 12.50
C ILE A 18 -9.55 25.51 12.17
N HIS A 19 -8.61 25.85 11.28
CA HIS A 19 -8.40 27.24 10.85
C HIS A 19 -9.64 27.84 10.19
N PHE A 20 -10.35 27.05 9.38
CA PHE A 20 -11.59 27.49 8.72
C PHE A 20 -12.70 27.74 9.74
N ARG A 21 -12.98 26.76 10.62
CA ARG A 21 -14.07 26.83 11.60
C ARG A 21 -13.85 27.97 12.60
N PHE A 22 -12.60 28.24 12.99
CA PHE A 22 -12.27 29.40 13.82
C PHE A 22 -12.63 30.71 13.10
N LEU A 23 -12.17 30.89 11.86
CA LEU A 23 -12.47 32.07 11.05
C LEU A 23 -13.97 32.26 10.83
N ALA A 24 -14.67 31.20 10.42
CA ALA A 24 -16.10 31.21 10.18
C ALA A 24 -16.88 31.56 11.45
N ALA A 25 -16.50 30.99 12.61
CA ALA A 25 -17.14 31.30 13.88
C ALA A 25 -16.97 32.78 14.27
N HIS A 26 -15.79 33.36 14.06
CA HIS A 26 -15.56 34.78 14.30
C HIS A 26 -16.41 35.67 13.38
N ILE A 27 -16.45 35.36 12.09
CA ILE A 27 -17.26 36.10 11.10
C ILE A 27 -18.77 36.02 11.44
N ARG A 28 -19.27 34.84 11.82
CA ARG A 28 -20.68 34.64 12.17
C ARG A 28 -21.07 35.37 13.46
N ARG A 29 -20.16 35.47 14.43
CA ARG A 29 -20.43 36.08 15.75
C ARG A 29 -20.30 37.60 15.76
N ASN A 30 -19.47 38.18 14.89
CA ASN A 30 -19.27 39.63 14.90
C ASN A 30 -20.38 40.35 14.09
N PRO A 31 -21.11 41.31 14.68
CA PRO A 31 -22.17 42.04 13.97
C PRO A 31 -21.68 42.82 12.74
N LEU A 32 -20.42 43.27 12.73
CA LEU A 32 -19.86 44.06 11.64
C LEU A 32 -19.53 43.22 10.40
N THR A 33 -19.47 41.89 10.54
CA THR A 33 -19.04 40.97 9.46
C THR A 33 -20.17 40.13 8.90
N GLN A 34 -21.43 40.43 9.23
CA GLN A 34 -22.58 39.65 8.76
C GLN A 34 -22.68 39.57 7.24
N ALA A 35 -22.25 40.62 6.53
CA ALA A 35 -22.19 40.63 5.06
C ALA A 35 -21.20 39.59 4.47
N LEU A 36 -20.25 39.07 5.28
CA LEU A 36 -19.25 38.08 4.87
C LEU A 36 -19.66 36.64 5.21
N VAL A 37 -20.76 36.45 5.96
CA VAL A 37 -21.27 35.12 6.33
C VAL A 37 -21.55 34.25 5.10
N PRO A 38 -22.17 34.75 4.01
CA PRO A 38 -22.39 33.92 2.81
C PRO A 38 -21.11 33.37 2.18
N ASP A 39 -19.98 34.10 2.26
CA ASP A 39 -18.70 33.65 1.70
C ASP A 39 -18.12 32.45 2.46
N VAL A 40 -18.24 32.44 3.80
CA VAL A 40 -17.77 31.32 4.62
C VAL A 40 -18.74 30.13 4.53
N ASP A 41 -20.05 30.37 4.54
CA ASP A 41 -21.06 29.32 4.45
C ASP A 41 -20.98 28.59 3.10
N ALA A 42 -20.65 29.30 2.00
CA ALA A 42 -20.43 28.67 0.70
C ALA A 42 -19.17 27.78 0.65
N PHE A 43 -18.19 28.00 1.54
CA PHE A 43 -16.95 27.22 1.57
C PHE A 43 -17.03 26.00 2.50
N GLU A 44 -17.86 26.04 3.55
CA GLU A 44 -17.99 24.97 4.55
C GLU A 44 -18.27 23.58 3.94
N PRO A 45 -19.16 23.41 2.94
CA PRO A 45 -19.37 22.11 2.31
C PRO A 45 -18.11 21.49 1.69
N ARG A 46 -17.16 22.33 1.23
CA ARG A 46 -15.89 21.84 0.67
C ARG A 46 -14.97 21.26 1.73
N ILE A 47 -14.96 21.84 2.93
CA ILE A 47 -14.21 21.32 4.07
C ILE A 47 -14.79 19.96 4.47
N GLU A 48 -16.10 19.88 4.65
CA GLU A 48 -16.78 18.64 5.06
C GLU A 48 -16.64 17.52 4.01
N ALA A 49 -16.78 17.86 2.72
CA ALA A 49 -16.57 16.89 1.64
C ALA A 49 -15.13 16.35 1.64
N THR A 50 -14.13 17.20 1.88
CA THR A 50 -12.71 16.76 1.91
C THR A 50 -12.42 15.89 3.14
N ILE A 51 -13.01 16.19 4.30
CA ILE A 51 -12.91 15.35 5.51
C ILE A 51 -13.53 13.98 5.26
N ALA A 52 -14.73 13.94 4.65
CA ALA A 52 -15.41 12.70 4.32
C ALA A 52 -14.61 11.86 3.31
N GLU A 53 -14.05 12.50 2.28
CA GLU A 53 -13.17 11.84 1.31
C GLU A 53 -11.94 11.22 1.99
N GLU A 54 -11.22 11.98 2.83
CA GLU A 54 -10.04 11.46 3.54
C GLU A 54 -10.38 10.28 4.44
N ARG A 55 -11.51 10.37 5.18
CA ARG A 55 -11.99 9.28 6.02
C ARG A 55 -12.27 8.02 5.21
N ASN A 56 -13.00 8.14 4.11
CA ASN A 56 -13.34 7.00 3.25
C ASN A 56 -12.09 6.35 2.64
N LEU A 57 -11.08 7.16 2.28
CA LEU A 57 -9.80 6.65 1.77
C LEU A 57 -9.00 5.90 2.85
N LEU A 58 -9.00 6.39 4.09
CA LEU A 58 -8.38 5.70 5.23
C LEU A 58 -9.10 4.39 5.57
N GLU A 59 -10.43 4.39 5.54
CA GLU A 59 -11.24 3.17 5.75
C GLU A 59 -11.00 2.15 4.64
N ALA A 60 -10.89 2.58 3.39
CA ALA A 60 -10.56 1.71 2.25
C ALA A 60 -9.14 1.13 2.39
N GLU A 61 -8.15 1.93 2.79
CA GLU A 61 -6.79 1.44 3.02
C GLU A 61 -6.74 0.41 4.15
N ALA A 62 -7.44 0.66 5.27
CA ALA A 62 -7.52 -0.26 6.39
C ALA A 62 -8.22 -1.58 6.00
N SER A 63 -9.34 -1.49 5.27
CA SER A 63 -10.10 -2.65 4.80
C SER A 63 -9.29 -3.51 3.84
N ALA A 64 -8.61 -2.89 2.87
CA ALA A 64 -7.72 -3.59 1.96
C ALA A 64 -6.50 -4.19 2.70
N GLY A 65 -6.01 -3.51 3.74
CA GLY A 65 -5.00 -4.05 4.65
C GLY A 65 -5.45 -5.34 5.36
N ALA A 66 -6.70 -5.38 5.82
CA ALA A 66 -7.29 -6.58 6.43
C ALA A 66 -7.51 -7.70 5.39
N ALA A 67 -7.99 -7.39 4.19
CA ALA A 67 -8.15 -8.36 3.11
C ALA A 67 -6.81 -9.06 2.79
N VAL A 68 -5.72 -8.28 2.75
CA VAL A 68 -4.36 -8.82 2.60
C VAL A 68 -4.01 -9.78 3.75
N GLN A 69 -4.27 -9.42 5.01
CA GLN A 69 -3.96 -10.31 6.14
C GLN A 69 -4.75 -11.62 6.10
N PHE A 70 -6.04 -11.58 5.73
CA PHE A 70 -6.86 -12.79 5.62
C PHE A 70 -6.39 -13.70 4.49
N ALA A 71 -6.13 -13.14 3.31
CA ALA A 71 -5.64 -13.91 2.18
C ALA A 71 -4.25 -14.51 2.45
N ASP A 72 -3.38 -13.78 3.16
CA ASP A 72 -2.07 -14.29 3.61
C ASP A 72 -2.21 -15.50 4.54
N HIS A 73 -3.11 -15.42 5.53
CA HIS A 73 -3.40 -16.53 6.44
C HIS A 73 -3.92 -17.78 5.69
N ASP A 74 -4.82 -17.58 4.73
CA ASP A 74 -5.33 -18.67 3.89
C ASP A 74 -4.23 -19.33 3.04
N LEU A 75 -3.30 -18.53 2.53
CA LEU A 75 -2.14 -19.03 1.79
C LEU A 75 -1.20 -19.79 2.74
N ASP A 76 -0.97 -19.28 3.95
CA ASP A 76 -0.18 -19.93 4.99
C ASP A 76 -0.72 -21.31 5.39
N ASP A 77 -2.04 -21.44 5.55
CA ASP A 77 -2.71 -22.72 5.79
C ASP A 77 -2.43 -23.72 4.66
N SER A 78 -2.43 -23.23 3.42
CA SER A 78 -2.14 -24.06 2.25
C SER A 78 -0.67 -24.49 2.21
N VAL A 79 0.24 -23.60 2.60
CA VAL A 79 1.66 -23.91 2.76
C VAL A 79 1.87 -25.00 3.81
N ASP A 80 1.23 -24.87 4.97
CA ASP A 80 1.35 -25.85 6.05
C ASP A 80 0.78 -27.21 5.64
N PHE A 81 -0.41 -27.23 5.03
CA PHE A 81 -1.03 -28.45 4.52
C PHE A 81 -0.16 -29.16 3.48
N VAL A 82 0.31 -28.44 2.46
CA VAL A 82 1.13 -29.02 1.39
C VAL A 82 2.47 -29.50 1.96
N SER A 83 3.08 -28.75 2.88
CA SER A 83 4.34 -29.14 3.52
C SER A 83 4.24 -30.43 4.35
N ALA A 84 3.09 -30.68 4.96
CA ALA A 84 2.83 -31.90 5.73
C ALA A 84 2.60 -33.13 4.83
N ASN A 85 2.18 -32.93 3.58
CA ASN A 85 1.74 -34.00 2.68
C ASN A 85 2.72 -34.29 1.53
N VAL A 86 3.68 -33.40 1.24
CA VAL A 86 4.71 -33.62 0.21
C VAL A 86 6.02 -34.12 0.83
N ASP A 87 6.69 -35.06 0.16
CA ASP A 87 8.09 -35.36 0.49
C ASP A 87 8.97 -34.23 -0.04
N ARG A 88 9.67 -33.53 0.86
CA ARG A 88 10.55 -32.41 0.50
C ARG A 88 11.73 -32.80 -0.38
N ARG A 89 12.13 -34.07 -0.39
CA ARG A 89 13.22 -34.58 -1.25
C ARG A 89 12.72 -35.01 -2.63
N SER A 90 11.39 -35.04 -2.84
CA SER A 90 10.81 -35.36 -4.14
C SER A 90 10.95 -34.20 -5.12
N LEU A 91 10.86 -34.51 -6.42
CA LEU A 91 10.82 -33.49 -7.49
C LEU A 91 9.68 -32.50 -7.28
N LEU A 92 8.51 -32.98 -6.82
CA LEU A 92 7.37 -32.12 -6.50
C LEU A 92 7.68 -31.19 -5.32
N GLY A 93 8.32 -31.71 -4.26
CA GLY A 93 8.77 -30.91 -3.13
C GLY A 93 9.73 -29.79 -3.54
N HIS A 94 10.70 -30.09 -4.40
CA HIS A 94 11.60 -29.09 -4.97
C HIS A 94 10.91 -28.10 -5.91
N ARG A 95 9.91 -28.53 -6.69
CA ARG A 95 9.14 -27.63 -7.56
C ARG A 95 8.31 -26.62 -6.76
N LEU A 96 7.69 -27.07 -5.65
CA LEU A 96 6.81 -26.24 -4.82
C LEU A 96 7.60 -25.32 -3.89
N PHE A 97 8.63 -25.83 -3.22
CA PHE A 97 9.35 -25.11 -2.16
C PHE A 97 10.77 -24.69 -2.56
N GLY A 98 11.38 -25.30 -3.58
CA GLY A 98 12.80 -25.13 -3.88
C GLY A 98 13.65 -25.38 -2.63
N ASP A 99 14.52 -24.43 -2.32
CA ASP A 99 15.37 -24.43 -1.13
C ASP A 99 14.75 -23.65 0.05
N LEU A 100 13.53 -23.10 -0.09
CA LEU A 100 12.86 -22.36 0.98
C LEU A 100 12.30 -23.32 2.02
N ARG A 101 12.44 -22.97 3.30
CA ARG A 101 11.63 -23.60 4.35
C ARG A 101 10.19 -23.07 4.25
N PRO A 102 9.16 -23.88 4.61
CA PRO A 102 7.79 -23.38 4.69
C PRO A 102 7.68 -22.09 5.51
N SER A 103 8.37 -22.02 6.66
CA SER A 103 8.46 -20.80 7.47
C SER A 103 9.12 -19.59 6.79
N GLU A 104 9.97 -19.80 5.79
CA GLU A 104 10.57 -18.72 4.99
C GLU A 104 9.63 -18.28 3.86
N LEU A 105 8.81 -19.20 3.32
CA LEU A 105 7.79 -18.93 2.31
C LEU A 105 6.61 -18.12 2.88
N LYS A 106 6.22 -18.35 4.14
CA LYS A 106 5.14 -17.65 4.85
C LYS A 106 5.50 -16.25 5.39
N ARG A 107 6.78 -15.86 5.31
CA ARG A 107 7.26 -14.60 5.91
C ARG A 107 6.99 -13.32 5.11
N PRO A 108 6.98 -13.31 3.76
CA PRO A 108 6.56 -12.14 3.00
C PRO A 108 5.03 -12.11 2.90
N ILE A 109 4.39 -11.17 3.60
CA ILE A 109 2.93 -11.00 3.52
C ILE A 109 2.54 -10.73 2.06
N LEU A 110 1.85 -11.67 1.43
CA LEU A 110 1.29 -11.61 0.07
C LEU A 110 2.22 -11.28 -1.11
N GLY A 111 3.46 -10.82 -0.91
CA GLY A 111 4.42 -10.48 -1.96
C GLY A 111 4.97 -11.72 -2.67
N GLY A 112 6.24 -12.04 -2.41
CA GLY A 112 6.89 -13.20 -3.05
C GLY A 112 6.23 -14.56 -2.78
N GLN A 113 5.39 -14.68 -1.73
CA GLN A 113 4.60 -15.88 -1.48
C GLN A 113 3.54 -16.11 -2.57
N LEU A 114 2.84 -15.06 -2.98
CA LEU A 114 1.80 -15.14 -4.00
C LEU A 114 2.38 -15.55 -5.35
N ASP A 115 3.51 -14.94 -5.75
CA ASP A 115 4.22 -15.27 -7.00
C ASP A 115 4.61 -16.76 -7.09
N ILE A 116 4.97 -17.36 -5.94
CA ILE A 116 5.30 -18.78 -5.85
C ILE A 116 4.02 -19.61 -5.92
N MET A 117 3.03 -19.27 -5.09
CA MET A 117 1.82 -20.07 -4.93
C MET A 117 0.90 -20.04 -6.15
N GLN A 118 0.99 -19.03 -7.02
CA GLN A 118 0.34 -19.03 -8.33
C GLN A 118 0.77 -20.21 -9.23
N THR A 119 1.99 -20.74 -9.04
CA THR A 119 2.50 -21.87 -9.84
C THR A 119 2.16 -23.24 -9.24
N TRP A 120 1.67 -23.27 -7.99
CA TRP A 120 1.39 -24.49 -7.27
C TRP A 120 0.21 -25.30 -7.80
N PRO A 121 -0.92 -24.71 -8.24
CA PRO A 121 -2.07 -25.48 -8.70
C PRO A 121 -1.73 -26.48 -9.80
N GLU A 122 -0.94 -26.07 -10.80
CA GLU A 122 -0.49 -26.95 -11.87
C GLU A 122 0.37 -28.11 -11.34
N ALA A 123 1.35 -27.80 -10.48
CA ALA A 123 2.24 -28.81 -9.89
C ALA A 123 1.50 -29.79 -8.97
N LEU A 124 0.50 -29.31 -8.22
CA LEU A 124 -0.32 -30.12 -7.32
C LEU A 124 -1.27 -31.03 -8.10
N ALA A 125 -1.83 -30.55 -9.22
CA ALA A 125 -2.71 -31.34 -10.09
C ALA A 125 -1.99 -32.53 -10.75
N GLU A 126 -0.69 -32.40 -11.01
CA GLU A 126 0.18 -33.46 -11.55
C GLU A 126 0.63 -34.48 -10.48
N SER A 127 0.27 -34.32 -9.21
CA SER A 127 0.73 -35.20 -8.13
C SER A 127 0.07 -36.58 -8.16
N ASP A 128 0.86 -37.63 -7.89
CA ASP A 128 0.34 -38.99 -7.71
C ASP A 128 -0.53 -39.13 -6.43
N LYS A 129 -0.39 -38.22 -5.45
CA LYS A 129 -1.16 -38.25 -4.21
C LYS A 129 -2.49 -37.54 -4.38
N ALA A 130 -3.60 -38.27 -4.22
CA ALA A 130 -4.96 -37.70 -4.32
C ALA A 130 -5.16 -36.47 -3.41
N VAL A 131 -4.72 -36.56 -2.15
CA VAL A 131 -4.79 -35.45 -1.18
C VAL A 131 -4.12 -34.15 -1.65
N LEU A 132 -3.06 -34.24 -2.45
CA LEU A 132 -2.38 -33.06 -3.01
C LEU A 132 -3.11 -32.53 -4.26
N ARG A 133 -3.65 -33.42 -5.10
CA ARG A 133 -4.47 -33.02 -6.27
C ARG A 133 -5.74 -32.30 -5.85
N ASP A 134 -6.41 -32.79 -4.81
CA ASP A 134 -7.65 -32.18 -4.30
C ASP A 134 -7.40 -30.77 -3.72
N GLN A 135 -6.17 -30.48 -3.29
CA GLN A 135 -5.77 -29.17 -2.79
C GLN A 135 -5.46 -28.16 -3.90
N ALA A 136 -5.19 -28.60 -5.13
CA ALA A 136 -4.88 -27.72 -6.26
C ALA A 136 -5.94 -26.62 -6.51
N PRO A 137 -7.26 -26.92 -6.59
CA PRO A 137 -8.27 -25.88 -6.76
C PRO A 137 -8.37 -24.94 -5.55
N VAL A 138 -8.14 -25.43 -4.34
CA VAL A 138 -8.17 -24.61 -3.11
C VAL A 138 -7.04 -23.57 -3.15
N VAL A 139 -5.83 -24.00 -3.51
CA VAL A 139 -4.67 -23.09 -3.66
C VAL A 139 -4.91 -22.08 -4.78
N ALA A 140 -5.50 -22.50 -5.91
CA ALA A 140 -5.82 -21.61 -7.02
C ALA A 140 -6.78 -20.49 -6.59
N THR A 141 -7.86 -20.83 -5.89
CA THR A 141 -8.82 -19.85 -5.38
C THR A 141 -8.17 -18.90 -4.37
N ARG A 142 -7.41 -19.42 -3.41
CA ARG A 142 -6.72 -18.60 -2.40
C ARG A 142 -5.68 -17.66 -3.03
N ALA A 143 -4.93 -18.12 -4.02
CA ALA A 143 -4.00 -17.28 -4.76
C ALA A 143 -4.73 -16.17 -5.53
N GLN A 144 -5.86 -16.46 -6.17
CA GLN A 144 -6.66 -15.42 -6.84
C GLN A 144 -7.16 -14.36 -5.85
N VAL A 145 -7.71 -14.76 -4.71
CA VAL A 145 -8.15 -13.83 -3.64
C VAL A 145 -6.97 -12.98 -3.14
N GLY A 146 -5.80 -13.60 -2.99
CA GLY A 146 -4.57 -12.89 -2.65
C GLY A 146 -4.17 -11.81 -3.66
N GLU A 147 -4.22 -12.11 -4.96
CA GLU A 147 -3.93 -11.15 -6.02
C GLU A 147 -4.90 -9.97 -6.00
N GLU A 148 -6.19 -10.25 -5.85
CA GLU A 148 -7.23 -9.23 -5.76
C GLU A 148 -7.00 -8.33 -4.53
N ALA A 149 -6.72 -8.90 -3.36
CA ALA A 149 -6.43 -8.15 -2.13
C ALA A 149 -5.14 -7.30 -2.26
N ALA A 150 -4.07 -7.84 -2.86
CA ALA A 150 -2.83 -7.10 -3.09
C ALA A 150 -3.04 -5.91 -4.04
N LYS A 151 -3.82 -6.10 -5.11
CA LYS A 151 -4.20 -5.04 -6.05
C LYS A 151 -5.08 -3.98 -5.40
N GLU A 152 -6.04 -4.40 -4.58
CA GLU A 152 -6.91 -3.49 -3.83
C GLU A 152 -6.08 -2.62 -2.88
N LYS A 153 -5.20 -3.22 -2.08
CA LYS A 153 -4.32 -2.48 -1.16
C LYS A 153 -3.42 -1.49 -1.88
N LYS A 154 -2.80 -1.90 -2.99
CA LYS A 154 -1.99 -1.00 -3.82
C LYS A 154 -2.79 0.20 -4.31
N THR A 155 -4.01 -0.05 -4.81
CA THR A 155 -4.92 1.00 -5.27
C THR A 155 -5.32 1.95 -4.15
N ALA A 156 -5.73 1.42 -3.00
CA ALA A 156 -6.16 2.19 -1.85
C ALA A 156 -5.05 3.10 -1.31
N THR A 157 -3.84 2.56 -1.10
CA THR A 157 -2.67 3.34 -0.69
C THR A 157 -2.31 4.42 -1.73
N GLN A 158 -2.34 4.10 -3.03
CA GLN A 158 -2.06 5.10 -4.07
C GLN A 158 -3.10 6.22 -4.09
N ASN A 159 -4.38 5.90 -3.91
CA ASN A 159 -5.45 6.90 -3.84
C ASN A 159 -5.26 7.84 -2.64
N LEU A 160 -4.90 7.30 -1.47
CA LEU A 160 -4.62 8.11 -0.29
C LEU A 160 -3.39 9.00 -0.49
N VAL A 161 -2.31 8.47 -1.10
CA VAL A 161 -1.13 9.28 -1.45
C VAL A 161 -1.51 10.39 -2.41
N ASN A 162 -2.25 10.08 -3.49
CA ASN A 162 -2.68 11.07 -4.49
C ASN A 162 -3.52 12.18 -3.85
N PHE A 163 -4.51 11.81 -3.03
CA PHE A 163 -5.33 12.76 -2.27
C PHE A 163 -4.47 13.74 -1.46
N ARG A 164 -3.41 13.23 -0.83
CA ARG A 164 -2.51 13.98 0.04
C ARG A 164 -1.52 14.88 -0.71
N THR A 165 -0.96 14.42 -1.83
CA THR A 165 0.22 15.06 -2.45
C THR A 165 -0.10 15.96 -3.62
N ILE A 166 -1.13 15.62 -4.42
CA ILE A 166 -1.48 16.34 -5.66
C ILE A 166 -3.00 16.53 -5.83
N GLY A 167 -3.79 15.91 -4.96
CA GLY A 167 -5.25 15.82 -5.09
C GLY A 167 -6.02 16.84 -4.27
N THR A 168 -7.18 16.41 -3.78
CA THR A 168 -8.19 17.28 -3.14
C THR A 168 -7.62 18.08 -1.97
N ARG A 169 -6.73 17.51 -1.15
CA ARG A 169 -6.16 18.20 0.02
C ARG A 169 -5.35 19.43 -0.36
N VAL A 170 -4.49 19.31 -1.37
CA VAL A 170 -3.67 20.44 -1.85
C VAL A 170 -4.57 21.53 -2.40
N LYS A 171 -5.56 21.15 -3.22
CA LYS A 171 -6.55 22.09 -3.79
C LYS A 171 -7.37 22.78 -2.70
N LEU A 172 -7.78 22.06 -1.66
CA LEU A 172 -8.47 22.62 -0.50
C LEU A 172 -7.61 23.69 0.18
N ASN A 173 -6.35 23.39 0.48
CA ASN A 173 -5.43 24.34 1.12
C ASN A 173 -5.22 25.60 0.28
N GLN A 174 -5.03 25.44 -1.03
CA GLN A 174 -4.90 26.56 -1.96
C GLN A 174 -6.16 27.43 -1.98
N ASP A 175 -7.35 26.83 -2.10
CA ASP A 175 -8.61 27.57 -2.16
C ASP A 175 -8.98 28.19 -0.82
N HIS A 176 -8.68 27.52 0.30
CA HIS A 176 -8.83 28.09 1.62
C HIS A 176 -7.92 29.31 1.80
N ASN A 177 -6.67 29.25 1.31
CA ASN A 177 -5.78 30.43 1.30
C ASN A 177 -6.33 31.57 0.44
N LYS A 178 -6.96 31.29 -0.71
CA LYS A 178 -7.63 32.32 -1.52
C LYS A 178 -8.78 32.97 -0.75
N LEU A 179 -9.63 32.17 -0.11
CA LEU A 179 -10.72 32.66 0.73
C LEU A 179 -10.18 33.53 1.88
N ARG A 180 -9.16 33.06 2.60
CA ARG A 180 -8.53 33.80 3.71
C ARG A 180 -8.00 35.16 3.26
N LYS A 181 -7.30 35.22 2.12
CA LYS A 181 -6.79 36.49 1.56
C LYS A 181 -7.92 37.44 1.16
N SER A 182 -8.97 36.91 0.53
CA SER A 182 -10.14 37.72 0.15
C SER A 182 -10.85 38.28 1.40
N LEU A 183 -11.11 37.45 2.39
CA LEU A 183 -11.74 37.86 3.64
C LEU A 183 -10.89 38.85 4.42
N TYR A 184 -9.56 38.68 4.44
CA TYR A 184 -8.67 39.63 5.09
C TYR A 184 -8.76 41.03 4.47
N GLY A 185 -8.82 41.12 3.13
CA GLY A 185 -9.04 42.39 2.42
C GLY A 185 -10.36 43.06 2.84
N LYS A 186 -11.46 42.30 2.80
CA LYS A 186 -12.80 42.79 3.20
C LYS A 186 -12.86 43.19 4.68
N LEU A 187 -12.21 42.45 5.57
CA LEU A 187 -12.09 42.79 6.99
C LEU A 187 -11.27 44.07 7.19
N GLY A 188 -10.21 44.28 6.40
CA GLY A 188 -9.46 45.53 6.40
C GLY A 188 -10.32 46.73 6.00
N GLU A 189 -11.18 46.59 5.00
CA GLU A 189 -12.15 47.64 4.61
C GLU A 189 -13.11 47.98 5.76
N ILE A 190 -13.66 46.96 6.44
CA ILE A 190 -14.52 47.15 7.62
C ILE A 190 -13.75 47.84 8.76
N GLN A 191 -12.51 47.40 9.02
CA GLN A 191 -11.64 48.01 10.03
C GLN A 191 -11.45 49.51 9.77
N HIS A 192 -11.17 49.90 8.53
CA HIS A 192 -11.00 51.29 8.15
C HIS A 192 -12.32 52.09 8.23
N ALA A 193 -13.42 51.54 7.72
CA ALA A 193 -14.73 52.19 7.73
C ALA A 193 -15.22 52.50 9.15
N HIS A 194 -14.96 51.58 10.10
CA HIS A 194 -15.40 51.70 11.49
C HIS A 194 -14.32 52.22 12.45
N LYS A 195 -13.15 52.65 11.95
CA LYS A 195 -12.01 53.16 12.74
C LYS A 195 -11.59 52.20 13.88
N LEU A 196 -11.57 50.91 13.60
CA LEU A 196 -11.22 49.88 14.57
C LEU A 196 -9.71 49.81 14.78
N GLY A 197 -9.29 49.25 15.93
CA GLY A 197 -7.89 49.17 16.32
C GLY A 197 -7.02 48.36 15.34
N ALA A 198 -5.72 48.64 15.35
CA ALA A 198 -4.74 47.84 14.60
C ALA A 198 -4.76 46.39 15.10
N GLY A 199 -4.73 45.41 14.18
CA GLY A 199 -4.85 43.99 14.52
C GLY A 199 -6.28 43.44 14.52
N TRP A 200 -7.30 44.29 14.30
CA TRP A 200 -8.69 43.84 14.33
C TRP A 200 -8.98 42.82 13.22
N ALA A 201 -8.60 43.09 11.98
CA ALA A 201 -8.79 42.14 10.88
C ALA A 201 -8.02 40.83 11.10
N GLU A 202 -6.81 40.91 11.65
CA GLU A 202 -5.94 39.77 11.94
C GLU A 202 -6.51 38.86 13.04
N SER A 203 -7.29 39.42 13.98
CA SER A 203 -7.90 38.68 15.10
C SER A 203 -8.94 37.63 14.67
N PHE A 204 -9.48 37.74 13.46
CA PHE A 204 -10.41 36.75 12.89
C PHE A 204 -9.70 35.47 12.44
N PHE A 205 -8.39 35.52 12.25
CA PHE A 205 -7.62 34.38 11.81
C PHE A 205 -6.99 33.73 13.04
N LEU A 206 -7.07 32.40 13.10
CA LEU A 206 -6.40 31.65 14.15
C LEU A 206 -4.92 32.00 14.15
N GLN A 207 -4.50 32.72 15.19
CA GLN A 207 -3.11 32.93 15.51
C GLN A 207 -2.67 31.65 16.19
N GLU A 208 -1.66 30.97 15.63
CA GLU A 208 -1.02 29.88 16.36
C GLU A 208 -0.45 30.51 17.64
N SER A 209 -1.09 30.27 18.79
CA SER A 209 -0.49 30.59 20.08
C SER A 209 0.90 29.94 20.10
N ALA A 210 1.90 30.68 20.54
CA ALA A 210 3.33 30.39 20.47
C ALA A 210 3.76 29.01 21.03
N GLU A 211 3.41 27.94 20.33
CA GLU A 211 4.25 26.77 20.14
C GLU A 211 4.82 26.85 18.73
N GLU A 212 5.48 27.96 18.40
CA GLU A 212 6.59 27.82 17.46
C GLU A 212 7.53 26.80 18.08
N LEU A 213 7.56 25.60 17.51
CA LEU A 213 8.51 24.58 17.90
C LEU A 213 9.88 25.27 17.92
N THR A 214 10.47 25.37 19.10
CA THR A 214 11.84 25.84 19.24
C THR A 214 12.73 25.04 18.31
N LEU A 215 13.85 25.60 17.84
CA LEU A 215 14.81 24.87 17.01
C LEU A 215 15.13 23.48 17.61
N SER A 216 15.29 23.42 18.94
CA SER A 216 15.48 22.16 19.66
C SER A 216 14.32 21.15 19.52
N GLN A 217 13.06 21.61 19.56
CA GLN A 217 11.91 20.73 19.35
C GLN A 217 11.79 20.28 17.88
N LEU A 218 12.14 21.15 16.94
CA LEU A 218 12.18 20.78 15.51
C LEU A 218 13.29 19.77 15.24
N ASP A 219 14.49 19.97 15.79
CA ASP A 219 15.62 19.04 15.70
C ASP A 219 15.27 17.66 16.28
N LYS A 220 14.55 17.62 17.42
CA LYS A 220 14.04 16.36 17.99
C LYS A 220 13.07 15.65 17.06
N LYS A 221 12.14 16.39 16.43
CA LYS A 221 11.20 15.81 15.45
C LYS A 221 11.94 15.30 14.20
N ILE A 222 12.91 16.05 13.71
CA ILE A 222 13.76 15.64 12.58
C ILE A 222 14.56 14.38 12.94
N GLY A 223 15.15 14.33 14.14
CA GLY A 223 15.87 13.16 14.62
C GLY A 223 14.98 11.92 14.72
N ALA A 224 13.78 12.05 15.28
CA ALA A 224 12.81 10.96 15.36
C ALA A 224 12.37 10.49 13.97
N ALA A 225 12.01 11.42 13.07
CA ALA A 225 11.61 11.09 11.70
C ALA A 225 12.75 10.46 10.89
N SER A 226 14.00 10.91 11.10
CA SER A 226 15.18 10.32 10.46
C SER A 226 15.45 8.90 10.96
N ALA A 227 15.29 8.64 12.26
CA ALA A 227 15.43 7.30 12.82
C ALA A 227 14.34 6.34 12.28
N GLU A 228 13.10 6.81 12.16
CA GLU A 228 12.01 6.06 11.54
C GLU A 228 12.27 5.79 10.06
N LEU A 229 12.74 6.80 9.31
CA LEU A 229 13.14 6.66 7.92
C LEU A 229 14.23 5.59 7.75
N ASP A 230 15.24 5.60 8.62
CA ASP A 230 16.33 4.63 8.56
C ASP A 230 15.87 3.21 8.96
N ALA A 231 14.92 3.09 9.89
CA ALA A 231 14.28 1.80 10.19
C ALA A 231 13.50 1.27 8.97
N LEU A 232 12.73 2.12 8.29
CA LEU A 232 12.00 1.76 7.07
C LEU A 232 12.95 1.40 5.91
N LYS A 233 14.07 2.10 5.75
CA LYS A 233 15.10 1.74 4.76
C LYS A 233 15.69 0.36 5.03
N LYS A 234 16.05 0.07 6.29
CA LYS A 234 16.54 -1.26 6.68
C LYS A 234 15.50 -2.35 6.42
N GLN A 235 14.23 -2.08 6.71
CA GLN A 235 13.14 -3.01 6.41
C GLN A 235 13.00 -3.25 4.90
N ARG A 236 13.08 -2.19 4.08
CA ARG A 236 13.09 -2.30 2.62
C ARG A 236 14.27 -3.13 2.11
N GLU A 237 15.48 -2.90 2.62
CA GLU A 237 16.67 -3.68 2.24
C GLU A 237 16.51 -5.16 2.58
N ALA A 238 15.97 -5.47 3.77
CA ALA A 238 15.68 -6.84 4.17
C ALA A 238 14.66 -7.52 3.24
N LEU A 239 13.58 -6.82 2.89
CA LEU A 239 12.57 -7.32 1.95
C LEU A 239 13.15 -7.52 0.55
N ALA A 240 13.94 -6.57 0.03
CA ALA A 240 14.57 -6.68 -1.27
C ALA A 240 15.56 -7.85 -1.35
N ALA A 241 16.34 -8.08 -0.29
CA ALA A 241 17.24 -9.23 -0.20
C ALA A 241 16.47 -10.57 -0.18
N GLN A 242 15.32 -10.60 0.50
CA GLN A 242 14.45 -11.77 0.53
C GLN A 242 13.82 -12.07 -0.84
N GLU A 243 13.29 -11.05 -1.52
CA GLU A 243 12.75 -11.18 -2.88
C GLU A 243 13.81 -11.67 -3.88
N ALA A 244 15.03 -11.13 -3.82
CA ALA A 244 16.13 -11.58 -4.67
C ALA A 244 16.49 -13.05 -4.43
N ARG A 245 16.48 -13.51 -3.16
CA ARG A 245 16.72 -14.91 -2.81
C ARG A 245 15.63 -15.83 -3.36
N ILE A 246 14.36 -15.42 -3.22
CA ILE A 246 13.20 -16.13 -3.77
C ILE A 246 13.32 -16.27 -5.30
N ALA A 247 13.61 -15.17 -6.00
CA ALA A 247 13.75 -15.16 -7.46
C ALA A 247 14.89 -16.06 -7.96
N ALA A 248 16.05 -16.01 -7.30
CA ALA A 248 17.20 -16.87 -7.63
C ALA A 248 16.88 -18.36 -7.47
N GLN A 249 16.17 -18.72 -6.40
CA GLN A 249 15.77 -20.11 -6.15
C GLN A 249 14.74 -20.60 -7.16
N ARG A 250 13.79 -19.76 -7.60
CA ARG A 250 12.86 -20.11 -8.69
C ARG A 250 13.61 -20.44 -9.98
N ALA A 251 14.62 -19.64 -10.32
CA ALA A 251 15.45 -19.89 -11.50
C ALA A 251 16.19 -21.24 -11.38
N GLN A 252 16.69 -21.58 -10.20
CA GLN A 252 17.35 -22.86 -9.94
C GLN A 252 16.40 -24.05 -10.01
N ALA A 253 15.22 -23.98 -9.39
CA ALA A 253 14.21 -25.05 -9.44
C ALA A 253 13.76 -25.32 -10.88
N ALA A 254 13.49 -24.26 -11.65
CA ALA A 254 13.14 -24.39 -13.07
C ALA A 254 14.27 -25.03 -13.91
N GLN A 255 15.54 -24.76 -13.56
CA GLN A 255 16.68 -25.37 -14.23
C GLN A 255 16.82 -26.86 -13.87
N GLN A 256 16.60 -27.25 -12.61
CA GLN A 256 16.63 -28.65 -12.18
C GLN A 256 15.52 -29.46 -12.85
N GLU A 257 14.31 -28.91 -12.95
CA GLU A 257 13.21 -29.55 -13.66
C GLU A 257 13.54 -29.80 -15.13
N LYS A 258 14.10 -28.80 -15.82
CA LYS A 258 14.56 -28.95 -17.22
C LYS A 258 15.63 -30.04 -17.37
N LYS A 259 16.58 -30.12 -16.43
CA LYS A 259 17.61 -31.17 -16.44
C LYS A 259 17.00 -32.55 -16.24
N ALA A 260 16.11 -32.72 -15.26
CA ALA A 260 15.43 -34.00 -15.02
C ALA A 260 14.58 -34.45 -16.22
N LYS A 261 13.85 -33.52 -16.87
CA LYS A 261 13.12 -33.82 -18.11
C LYS A 261 14.05 -34.24 -19.25
N LEU A 262 15.21 -33.61 -19.37
CA LEU A 262 16.20 -33.94 -20.39
C LEU A 262 16.82 -35.32 -20.14
N GLU A 263 17.17 -35.66 -18.91
CA GLU A 263 17.67 -36.98 -18.51
C GLU A 263 16.62 -38.07 -18.75
N ALA A 264 15.36 -37.81 -18.39
CA ALA A 264 14.26 -38.74 -18.65
C ALA A 264 14.07 -38.99 -20.16
N LEU A 265 14.10 -37.94 -20.99
CA LEU A 265 14.02 -38.07 -22.45
C LEU A 265 15.21 -38.82 -23.04
N GLN A 266 16.42 -38.62 -22.51
CA GLN A 266 17.61 -39.35 -22.93
C GLN A 266 17.49 -40.84 -22.62
N LYS A 267 16.99 -41.19 -21.44
CA LYS A 267 16.74 -42.59 -21.07
C LYS A 267 15.70 -43.23 -21.98
N LEU A 268 14.60 -42.53 -22.25
CA LEU A 268 13.55 -42.99 -23.15
C LEU A 268 14.07 -43.22 -24.57
N LYS A 269 14.95 -42.35 -25.08
CA LYS A 269 15.62 -42.54 -26.36
C LYS A 269 16.53 -43.77 -26.37
N ALA A 270 17.28 -44.00 -25.29
CA ALA A 270 18.14 -45.19 -25.17
C ALA A 270 17.31 -46.48 -25.14
N ASP A 271 16.20 -46.49 -24.39
CA ASP A 271 15.30 -47.64 -24.31
C ASP A 271 14.62 -47.92 -25.66
N LEU A 272 14.18 -46.89 -26.39
CA LEU A 272 13.61 -47.03 -27.74
C LEU A 272 14.65 -47.53 -28.75
N ALA A 273 15.89 -47.03 -28.70
CA ALA A 273 16.96 -47.51 -29.57
C ALA A 273 17.31 -48.98 -29.31
N ALA A 274 17.27 -49.42 -28.04
CA ALA A 274 17.46 -50.82 -27.69
C ALA A 274 16.31 -51.70 -28.22
N GLN A 275 15.07 -51.21 -28.16
CA GLN A 275 13.91 -51.92 -28.75
C GLN A 275 14.00 -52.00 -30.28
N GLU A 276 14.43 -50.93 -30.94
CA GLU A 276 14.64 -50.91 -32.40
C GLU A 276 15.72 -51.90 -32.82
N ALA A 277 16.84 -51.96 -32.09
CA ALA A 277 17.91 -52.92 -32.35
C ALA A 277 17.43 -54.38 -32.17
N ALA A 278 16.61 -54.65 -31.16
CA ALA A 278 16.03 -55.97 -30.93
C ALA A 278 15.08 -56.38 -32.08
N LEU A 279 14.17 -55.49 -32.51
CA LEU A 279 13.27 -55.72 -33.64
C LEU A 279 14.02 -55.96 -34.96
N LEU A 280 15.10 -55.21 -35.20
CA LEU A 280 15.94 -55.40 -36.38
C LEU A 280 16.64 -56.76 -36.37
N SER A 281 17.09 -57.24 -35.20
CA SER A 281 17.67 -58.58 -35.10
C SER A 281 16.64 -59.68 -35.37
N GLU A 282 15.40 -59.55 -34.87
CA GLU A 282 14.31 -60.50 -35.11
C GLU A 282 13.85 -60.54 -36.58
N LEU A 283 13.98 -59.44 -37.32
CA LEU A 283 13.66 -59.38 -38.75
C LEU A 283 14.77 -59.94 -39.67
N SER A 284 15.95 -60.21 -39.11
CA SER A 284 17.13 -60.69 -39.85
C SER A 284 17.43 -62.18 -39.67
N GLU A 285 16.61 -62.90 -38.90
CA GLU A 285 16.52 -64.37 -38.87
C GLU A 285 15.46 -64.90 -39.84
#